data_AF-A0A396TW74-F1
#
_entry.id   AF-A0A396TW74-F1
#
_cell.length_a   1.000
_cell.length_b   1.000
_cell.length_c   1.000
_cell.angle_alpha   90.00
_cell.angle_beta   90.00
_cell.angle_gamma   90.00
#
_symmetry.space_group_name_H-M   'P 1'
#
loop_
_entity.id
_entity.type
_entity.pdbx_description
1 polymer ?
#
loop_
_entity_poly.entity_id
_entity_poly.type
_entity_poly.pdbx_seq_one_letter_code
_entity_poly.pdbx_strand_id
1 'polypeptide(L)'
;MTFFKSLILAILATLFLTYVLGTSLLELLNVSVYMGEELIEPIKAISVSALVVVLLVVIALAIVLSVFGSIIFIGLLIVGSVVMVAVGVFWPVLLIAFAIWFATKEKSKPQYR
;
A
#
# COMPACT_ATOMS: atom_id res chain seq x y z
N MET A 1 -21.11 33.89 -2.81
CA MET A 1 -19.87 33.50 -3.51
C MET A 1 -20.17 32.23 -4.29
N THR A 2 -20.14 32.23 -5.62
CA THR A 2 -20.28 30.99 -6.38
C THR A 2 -19.02 30.15 -6.20
N PHE A 3 -19.16 28.84 -6.00
CA PHE A 3 -18.04 27.90 -5.82
C PHE A 3 -16.95 28.09 -6.89
N PHE A 4 -17.35 28.30 -8.14
CA PHE A 4 -16.46 28.54 -9.27
C PHE A 4 -15.57 29.79 -9.12
N LYS A 5 -16.11 30.89 -8.58
CA LYS A 5 -15.34 32.11 -8.31
C LYS A 5 -14.28 31.88 -7.24
N SER A 6 -14.63 31.10 -6.20
CA SER A 6 -13.70 30.74 -5.14
C SER A 6 -12.60 29.79 -5.64
N LEU A 7 -12.95 28.84 -6.52
CA LEU A 7 -12.01 27.89 -7.10
C LEU A 7 -10.95 28.57 -7.97
N ILE A 8 -11.38 29.48 -8.86
CA ILE A 8 -10.45 30.25 -9.71
C ILE A 8 -9.52 31.10 -8.84
N LEU A 9 -10.05 31.78 -7.83
CA LEU A 9 -9.25 32.62 -6.96
C LEU A 9 -8.24 31.80 -6.15
N ALA A 10 -8.64 30.60 -5.69
CA ALA A 10 -7.74 29.69 -5.00
C ALA A 10 -6.60 29.20 -5.91
N ILE A 11 -6.90 28.79 -7.14
CA ILE A 11 -5.89 28.33 -8.11
C ILE A 11 -4.91 29.46 -8.46
N LEU A 12 -5.40 30.68 -8.68
CA LEU A 12 -4.53 31.84 -8.93
C LEU A 12 -3.66 32.17 -7.73
N ALA A 13 -4.23 32.15 -6.52
CA ALA A 13 -3.48 32.39 -5.30
C ALA A 13 -2.39 31.35 -5.07
N THR A 14 -2.66 30.06 -5.31
CA THR A 14 -1.66 29.00 -5.15
C THR A 14 -0.58 29.05 -6.22
N LEU A 15 -0.92 29.35 -7.47
CA LEU A 15 0.07 29.56 -8.54
C LEU A 15 0.97 30.77 -8.25
N PHE A 16 0.38 31.89 -7.86
CA PHE A 16 1.12 33.09 -7.49
C PHE A 16 2.05 32.82 -6.30
N LEU A 17 1.53 32.19 -5.25
CA LEU A 17 2.33 31.83 -4.07
C LEU A 17 3.46 30.87 -4.42
N THR A 18 3.20 29.84 -5.22
CA THR A 18 4.22 28.87 -5.66
C THR A 18 5.32 29.55 -6.48
N TYR A 19 4.95 30.51 -7.33
CA TYR A 19 5.92 31.28 -8.11
C TYR A 19 6.79 32.17 -7.23
N VAL A 20 6.17 33.06 -6.44
CA VAL A 20 6.90 34.02 -5.60
C VAL A 20 7.78 33.30 -4.58
N LEU A 21 7.24 32.26 -3.93
CA LEU A 21 7.99 31.48 -2.96
C LEU A 21 9.08 30.65 -3.63
N GLY A 22 8.78 30.04 -4.77
CA GLY A 22 9.74 29.27 -5.56
C GLY A 22 10.94 30.10 -6.00
N THR A 23 10.71 31.29 -6.58
CA THR A 23 11.80 32.19 -6.99
C THR A 23 12.58 32.73 -5.81
N SER A 24 11.90 33.13 -4.74
CA SER A 24 12.55 33.66 -3.52
C SER A 24 13.45 32.61 -2.86
N LEU A 25 13.04 31.34 -2.84
CA LEU A 25 13.85 30.24 -2.31
C LEU A 25 15.05 29.91 -3.21
N LEU A 26 14.86 29.93 -4.52
CA LEU A 26 15.97 29.73 -5.48
C LEU A 26 17.01 30.85 -5.35
N GLU A 27 16.58 32.10 -5.18
CA GLU A 27 17.44 33.26 -4.95
C GLU A 27 18.14 33.19 -3.60
N LEU A 28 17.43 32.85 -2.52
CA LEU A 28 18.01 32.65 -1.18
C LEU A 28 19.10 31.57 -1.16
N LEU A 29 18.86 30.46 -1.86
CA LEU A 29 19.80 29.35 -1.96
C LEU A 29 20.87 29.59 -3.04
N ASN A 30 20.83 30.73 -3.74
CA ASN A 30 21.69 31.06 -4.86
C ASN A 30 21.74 29.96 -5.95
N VAL A 31 20.62 29.27 -6.15
CA VAL A 31 20.45 28.18 -7.11
C VAL A 31 19.85 28.74 -8.39
N SER A 32 20.61 28.72 -9.47
CA SER A 32 20.17 29.13 -10.80
C SER A 32 20.08 27.91 -11.73
N VAL A 33 18.91 27.70 -12.32
CA VAL A 33 18.62 26.56 -13.19
C VAL A 33 18.79 27.01 -14.64
N TYR A 34 19.91 26.61 -15.25
CA TYR A 34 20.21 26.86 -16.66
C TYR A 34 19.95 25.61 -17.50
N MET A 35 19.49 25.81 -18.73
CA MET A 35 19.42 24.73 -19.72
C MET A 35 20.21 25.15 -20.95
N GLY A 36 21.48 24.75 -21.01
CA GLY A 36 22.43 25.29 -21.98
C GLY A 36 22.83 26.73 -21.60
N GLU A 37 22.66 27.67 -22.52
CA GLU A 37 23.04 29.08 -22.34
C GLU A 37 21.85 30.00 -21.97
N GLU A 38 20.64 29.45 -21.82
CA GLU A 38 19.43 30.22 -21.47
C GLU A 38 18.96 29.94 -20.04
N LEU A 39 18.57 31.02 -19.34
CA LEU A 39 17.86 31.00 -18.07
C LEU A 39 16.46 30.42 -18.29
N ILE A 40 16.15 29.27 -17.70
CA ILE A 40 14.81 28.72 -17.77
C ILE A 40 13.86 29.53 -16.89
N GLU A 41 12.69 29.89 -17.43
CA GLU A 41 11.62 30.51 -16.65
C GLU A 41 11.28 29.67 -15.40
N PRO A 42 11.17 30.28 -14.20
CA PRO A 42 10.97 29.55 -12.96
C PRO A 42 9.76 28.60 -12.98
N ILE A 43 8.69 28.96 -13.68
CA ILE A 43 7.49 28.12 -13.84
C ILE A 43 7.81 26.81 -14.59
N LYS A 44 8.65 26.86 -15.62
CA LYS A 44 9.04 25.69 -16.40
C LYS A 44 9.99 24.78 -15.61
N ALA A 45 10.90 25.35 -14.82
CA ALA A 45 11.76 24.59 -13.93
C ALA A 45 10.96 23.90 -12.79
N ILE A 46 10.00 24.61 -12.18
CA ILE A 46 9.15 24.07 -11.11
C ILE A 46 8.26 22.94 -11.63
N SER A 47 7.68 23.09 -12.82
CA SER A 47 6.82 22.04 -13.41
C SER A 47 7.57 20.75 -13.75
N VAL A 48 8.79 20.84 -14.31
CA VAL A 48 9.61 19.64 -14.59
C VAL A 48 10.08 19.00 -13.29
N SER A 49 10.51 19.77 -12.30
CA SER A 49 10.93 19.23 -11.00
C SER A 49 9.77 18.58 -10.25
N ALA A 50 8.56 19.12 -10.32
CA ALA A 50 7.37 18.51 -9.76
C ALA A 50 7.09 17.12 -10.37
N LEU A 51 7.22 16.96 -11.69
CA LEU A 51 7.05 15.66 -12.34
C LEU A 51 8.08 14.63 -11.86
N VAL A 52 9.35 15.04 -11.73
CA VAL A 52 10.42 14.17 -11.22
C VAL A 52 10.11 13.75 -9.77
N VAL A 53 9.70 14.68 -8.93
CA VAL A 53 9.34 14.40 -7.53
C VAL A 53 8.16 13.42 -7.46
N VAL A 54 7.11 13.60 -8.27
CA VAL A 54 5.97 12.68 -8.32
C VAL A 54 6.43 11.27 -8.70
N LEU A 55 7.29 11.15 -9.70
CA LEU A 55 7.84 9.86 -10.11
C LEU A 55 8.63 9.19 -8.96
N LEU A 56 9.49 9.96 -8.28
CA LEU A 56 10.24 9.46 -7.12
C LEU A 56 9.32 9.00 -6.00
N VAL A 57 8.22 9.73 -5.72
CA VAL A 57 7.23 9.34 -4.72
C VAL A 57 6.52 8.04 -5.11
N VAL A 58 6.13 7.88 -6.37
CA VAL A 58 5.50 6.63 -6.86
C VAL A 58 6.45 5.44 -6.71
N ILE A 59 7.72 5.62 -7.06
CA ILE A 59 8.75 4.59 -6.88
C ILE A 59 8.92 4.25 -5.40
N ALA A 60 9.03 5.26 -4.53
CA ALA A 60 9.16 5.06 -3.09
C ALA A 60 7.94 4.31 -2.51
N LEU A 61 6.73 4.67 -2.90
CA LEU A 61 5.51 3.97 -2.51
C LEU A 61 5.53 2.52 -2.97
N ALA A 62 5.91 2.25 -4.21
CA ALA A 62 6.01 0.88 -4.74
C ALA A 62 7.00 0.04 -3.93
N ILE A 63 8.16 0.60 -3.58
CA ILE A 63 9.17 -0.07 -2.76
C ILE A 63 8.62 -0.35 -1.35
N VAL A 64 8.05 0.66 -0.69
CA VAL A 64 7.49 0.53 0.67
C VAL A 64 6.40 -0.54 0.68
N LEU A 65 5.41 -0.44 -0.21
CA LEU A 65 4.32 -1.41 -0.32
C LEU A 65 4.85 -2.82 -0.62
N SER A 66 5.85 -2.95 -1.49
CA SER A 66 6.47 -4.24 -1.80
C SER A 66 7.15 -4.85 -0.56
N VAL A 67 7.98 -4.09 0.16
CA VAL A 67 8.73 -4.59 1.32
C VAL A 67 7.77 -5.00 2.45
N PHE A 68 6.82 -4.13 2.81
CA PHE A 68 5.84 -4.44 3.84
C PHE A 68 4.91 -5.59 3.42
N GLY A 69 4.49 -5.61 2.16
CA GLY A 69 3.68 -6.69 1.61
C GLY A 69 4.39 -8.04 1.70
N SER A 70 5.67 -8.11 1.33
CA SER A 70 6.46 -9.34 1.42
C SER A 70 6.64 -9.81 2.87
N ILE A 71 6.88 -8.92 3.83
CA ILE A 71 7.02 -9.28 5.25
C ILE A 71 5.72 -9.92 5.77
N ILE A 72 4.58 -9.27 5.52
CA ILE A 72 3.27 -9.78 5.94
C ILE A 72 2.98 -11.13 5.26
N PHE A 73 3.30 -11.24 3.97
CA PHE A 73 3.11 -12.46 3.20
C PHE A 73 3.92 -13.64 3.76
N ILE A 74 5.19 -13.42 4.08
CA ILE A 74 6.05 -14.44 4.71
C ILE A 74 5.48 -14.83 6.08
N GLY A 75 5.05 -13.87 6.90
CA GLY A 75 4.41 -14.15 8.19
C GLY A 75 3.17 -15.03 8.05
N LEU A 76 2.29 -14.71 7.10
CA LEU A 76 1.11 -15.51 6.77
C LEU A 76 1.46 -16.91 6.27
N LEU A 77 2.51 -17.06 5.45
CA LEU A 77 2.96 -18.37 4.99
C LEU A 77 3.45 -19.24 6.15
N ILE A 78 4.22 -18.68 7.09
CA ILE A 78 4.69 -19.43 8.26
C ILE A 78 3.49 -19.89 9.09
N VAL A 79 2.58 -18.98 9.43
CA VAL A 79 1.38 -19.32 10.22
C VAL A 79 0.51 -20.34 9.48
N GLY A 80 0.25 -20.12 8.19
CA GLY A 80 -0.52 -21.03 7.36
C GLY A 80 0.09 -22.43 7.26
N SER A 81 1.43 -22.53 7.18
CA SER A 81 2.14 -23.81 7.17
C SER A 81 1.95 -24.59 8.48
N VAL A 82 2.05 -23.91 9.63
CA VAL A 82 1.84 -24.53 10.94
C VAL A 82 0.40 -25.04 11.09
N VAL A 83 -0.59 -24.24 10.66
CA VAL A 83 -1.99 -24.64 10.65
C VAL A 83 -2.22 -25.87 9.76
N MET A 84 -1.64 -25.90 8.56
CA MET A 84 -1.75 -27.06 7.66
C MET A 84 -1.17 -28.33 8.26
N VAL A 85 -0.02 -28.24 8.95
CA VAL A 85 0.56 -29.38 9.67
C VAL A 85 -0.35 -29.83 10.82
N ALA A 86 -0.86 -28.89 11.62
CA ALA A 86 -1.77 -29.21 12.72
C ALA A 86 -3.05 -29.91 12.21
N VAL A 87 -3.66 -29.41 11.14
CA VAL A 87 -4.82 -30.06 10.50
C VAL A 87 -4.45 -31.44 9.97
N GLY A 88 -3.30 -31.58 9.29
CA GLY A 88 -2.84 -32.84 8.74
C GLY A 88 -2.58 -33.92 9.79
N VAL A 89 -2.00 -33.56 10.94
CA VAL A 89 -1.72 -34.49 12.04
C VAL A 89 -2.98 -34.81 12.85
N PHE A 90 -3.88 -33.85 13.03
CA PHE A 90 -5.08 -34.02 13.84
C PHE A 90 -6.17 -34.83 13.10
N TRP A 91 -6.23 -34.73 11.78
CA TRP A 91 -7.26 -35.39 10.97
C TRP A 91 -7.31 -36.93 11.10
N PRO A 92 -6.17 -37.67 11.06
CA PRO A 92 -6.16 -39.11 11.31
C PRO A 92 -6.67 -39.49 12.69
N VAL A 93 -6.36 -38.69 13.71
CA VAL A 93 -6.78 -38.96 15.10
C VAL A 93 -8.29 -38.83 15.23
N LEU A 94 -8.88 -37.77 14.66
CA LEU A 94 -10.34 -37.61 14.61
C LEU A 94 -11.02 -38.74 13.84
N LEU A 95 -10.47 -39.14 12.68
CA LEU A 95 -11.02 -40.24 11.89
C LEU A 95 -11.00 -41.57 12.65
N ILE A 96 -9.91 -41.88 13.35
CA ILE A 96 -9.79 -43.09 14.16
C ILE A 96 -10.79 -43.06 15.33
N ALA A 97 -10.88 -41.93 16.04
CA ALA A 97 -11.85 -41.78 17.13
C ALA A 97 -13.30 -41.96 16.64
N PHE A 98 -13.64 -41.40 15.48
CA PHE A 98 -14.95 -41.56 14.87
C PHE A 98 -15.20 -42.99 14.40
N ALA A 99 -14.19 -43.67 13.84
CA ALA A 99 -14.27 -45.07 13.44
C ALA A 99 -14.50 -46.00 14.63
N ILE A 100 -13.78 -45.78 15.75
CA ILE A 100 -13.98 -46.51 17.01
C ILE A 100 -15.40 -46.26 17.52
N TRP A 101 -15.86 -45.01 17.57
CA TRP A 101 -17.21 -44.66 17.99
C TRP A 101 -18.28 -45.34 17.11
N PHE A 102 -18.10 -45.35 15.79
CA PHE A 102 -19.03 -45.99 14.87
C PHE A 102 -19.04 -47.51 14.99
N ALA A 103 -17.87 -48.13 15.26
CA ALA A 103 -17.74 -49.57 15.46
C ALA A 103 -18.29 -50.02 16.83
N THR A 104 -18.17 -49.19 17.87
CA THR A 104 -18.75 -49.44 19.20
C THR A 104 -20.20 -49.01 19.31
N LYS A 105 -20.74 -48.29 18.31
CA LYS A 105 -22.17 -47.97 18.23
C LYS A 105 -22.95 -49.24 17.88
N GLU A 106 -23.22 -50.03 18.91
CA GLU A 106 -24.03 -51.22 18.86
C GLU A 106 -25.43 -50.84 18.34
N LYS A 107 -25.89 -51.52 17.29
CA LYS A 107 -27.27 -51.37 16.82
C LYS A 107 -28.16 -51.88 17.94
N SER A 108 -28.81 -50.95 18.65
CA SER A 108 -29.82 -51.25 19.67
C SER A 108 -30.79 -52.26 19.09
N LYS A 109 -30.65 -53.54 19.47
CA LYS A 109 -31.54 -54.60 19.03
C LYS A 109 -32.91 -54.26 19.60
N PRO A 110 -33.99 -54.21 18.80
CA PRO A 110 -35.32 -54.03 19.33
C PRO A 110 -35.63 -55.24 20.20
N GLN A 111 -35.56 -55.03 21.51
CA GLN A 111 -35.87 -56.05 22.51
C GLN A 111 -37.37 -56.26 22.48
N TYR A 112 -37.80 -57.28 21.74
CA TYR A 112 -39.17 -57.78 21.76
C TYR A 112 -39.38 -58.47 23.11
N ARG A 113 -40.12 -57.82 24.01
CA ARG A 113 -40.78 -58.47 25.14
C ARG A 113 -42.01 -57.68 25.55
#